data_AF-A0AAD7DNV8-F1
#
_entry.id   AF-A0AAD7DNV8-F1
#
_cell.length_a   1.000
_cell.length_b   1.000
_cell.length_c   1.000
_cell.angle_alpha   90.00
_cell.angle_beta   90.00
_cell.angle_gamma   90.00
#
_symmetry.space_group_name_H-M   'P 1'
#
loop_
_entity.id
_entity.type
_entity.pdbx_description
1 polymer ?
#
loop_
_entity_poly.entity_id
_entity_poly.type
_entity_poly.pdbx_seq_one_letter_code
_entity_poly.pdbx_strand_id
1 'polypeptide(L)' 'AIPRLAIVHIDELCVIWPADPRIPSVESRRAWALARNIVPSRVHDWFSSRRRVAKRLRLKIPADTYELPVDAP' A
#
# COMPACT_ATOMS: atom_id res chain seq x y z
N ALA A 1 -17.82 -0.92 13.94
CA ALA A 1 -16.82 -1.70 13.19
C ALA A 1 -16.07 -0.76 12.26
N ILE A 2 -14.74 -0.75 12.28
CA ILE A 2 -13.97 0.08 11.33
C ILE A 2 -14.10 -0.59 9.96
N PRO A 3 -14.59 0.10 8.91
CA PRO A 3 -14.80 -0.52 7.60
C PRO A 3 -13.50 -1.11 7.05
N ARG A 4 -13.63 -2.23 6.33
CA ARG A 4 -12.52 -2.83 5.57
C ARG A 4 -12.18 -1.92 4.38
N LEU A 5 -10.95 -2.01 3.89
CA LEU A 5 -10.53 -1.33 2.66
C LEU A 5 -11.49 -1.74 1.53
N ALA A 6 -12.09 -0.78 0.84
CA ALA A 6 -13.02 -1.06 -0.25
C ALA A 6 -12.30 -1.78 -1.40
N ILE A 7 -13.05 -2.59 -2.17
CA ILE A 7 -12.49 -3.41 -3.26
C ILE A 7 -11.76 -2.54 -4.29
N VAL A 8 -12.34 -1.39 -4.67
CA VAL A 8 -11.73 -0.43 -5.60
C VAL A 8 -10.31 -0.02 -5.19
N HIS A 9 -10.10 0.26 -3.91
CA HIS A 9 -8.79 0.65 -3.38
C HIS A 9 -7.83 -0.53 -3.24
N ILE A 10 -8.35 -1.75 -3.04
CA ILE A 10 -7.54 -2.96 -3.08
C ILE A 10 -7.04 -3.18 -4.51
N ASP A 11 -7.87 -2.96 -5.52
CA ASP A 11 -7.52 -3.15 -6.93
C ASP A 11 -6.42 -2.16 -7.34
N GLU A 12 -6.55 -0.88 -6.99
CA GLU A 12 -5.50 0.13 -7.21
C GLU A 12 -4.15 -0.30 -6.59
N LEU A 13 -4.15 -0.70 -5.32
CA LEU A 13 -2.94 -1.16 -4.65
C LEU A 13 -2.38 -2.46 -5.28
N CYS A 14 -3.25 -3.36 -5.75
CA CYS A 14 -2.86 -4.57 -6.45
C CYS A 14 -2.21 -4.29 -7.83
N VAL A 15 -2.53 -3.17 -8.47
CA VAL A 15 -1.86 -2.72 -9.69
C VAL A 15 -0.49 -2.11 -9.36
N ILE A 16 -0.38 -1.34 -8.28
CA ILE A 16 0.86 -0.67 -7.88
C ILE A 16 1.94 -1.66 -7.43
N TRP A 17 1.58 -2.64 -6.60
CA TRP A 17 2.54 -3.57 -5.98
C TRP A 17 3.41 -4.40 -6.96
N PRO A 18 2.88 -5.00 -8.04
CA PRO A 18 3.72 -5.72 -9.00
C PRO A 18 4.61 -4.78 -9.83
N ALA A 19 4.21 -3.53 -10.03
CA ALA A 19 5.01 -2.53 -10.74
C ALA A 19 6.19 -2.04 -9.88
N ASP A 20 5.97 -1.85 -8.58
CA ASP A 20 7.01 -1.48 -7.61
C ASP A 20 6.79 -2.18 -6.25
N PRO A 21 7.49 -3.30 -5.98
CA PRO A 21 7.34 -4.07 -4.75
C PRO A 21 8.07 -3.47 -3.54
N ARG A 22 8.48 -2.20 -3.60
CA ARG A 22 8.99 -1.46 -2.44
C ARG A 22 7.88 -1.16 -1.44
N ILE A 23 8.28 -0.78 -0.23
CA ILE A 23 7.34 -0.32 0.79
C ILE A 23 7.31 1.21 0.75
N PRO A 24 6.16 1.86 0.49
CA PRO A 24 6.09 3.31 0.48
C PRO A 24 6.42 3.92 1.84
N SER A 25 6.75 5.20 1.87
CA SER A 25 6.95 5.91 3.13
C SER A 25 5.64 5.95 3.97
N VAL A 26 5.76 6.20 5.28
CA VAL A 26 4.58 6.32 6.16
C VAL A 26 3.73 7.53 5.76
N GLU A 27 4.39 8.64 5.43
CA GLU A 27 3.74 9.88 4.98
C GLU A 27 2.99 9.65 3.67
N SER A 28 3.59 8.93 2.72
CA SER A 28 2.95 8.62 1.45
C SER A 28 1.69 7.78 1.59
N ARG A 29 1.76 6.70 2.39
CA ARG A 29 0.58 5.87 2.68
C ARG A 29 -0.54 6.69 3.30
N ARG A 30 -0.19 7.65 4.15
CA ARG A 30 -1.15 8.55 4.78
C ARG A 30 -1.78 9.49 3.75
N ALA A 31 -0.97 10.13 2.90
CA ALA A 31 -1.47 11.01 1.84
C ALA A 31 -2.40 10.27 0.87
N TRP A 32 -1.99 9.09 0.40
CA TRP A 32 -2.80 8.24 -0.48
C TRP A 32 -4.12 7.83 0.17
N ALA A 33 -4.09 7.45 1.45
CA ALA A 33 -5.30 7.11 2.20
C ALA A 33 -6.24 8.30 2.33
N LEU A 34 -5.72 9.47 2.72
CA LEU A 34 -6.51 10.68 2.93
C LEU A 34 -7.15 11.19 1.63
N ALA A 35 -6.44 11.14 0.50
CA ALA A 35 -6.98 11.52 -0.81
C ALA A 35 -8.21 10.69 -1.22
N ARG A 36 -8.33 9.46 -0.69
CA ARG A 36 -9.43 8.53 -0.95
C ARG A 36 -10.41 8.42 0.22
N ASN A 37 -10.29 9.27 1.25
CA ASN A 37 -11.07 9.21 2.49
C ASN A 37 -10.98 7.86 3.23
N ILE A 38 -9.82 7.20 3.16
CA ILE A 38 -9.52 5.92 3.80
C ILE A 38 -8.74 6.17 5.10
N VAL A 39 -8.95 5.31 6.10
CA VAL A 39 -8.14 5.31 7.32
C VAL A 39 -6.70 4.86 7.01
N PRO A 40 -5.65 5.66 7.29
CA PRO A 40 -4.25 5.32 6.95
C PRO A 40 -3.74 3.98 7.49
N SER A 41 -4.24 3.54 8.65
CA SER A 41 -3.88 2.24 9.22
C SER A 41 -4.25 1.07 8.32
N ARG A 42 -5.32 1.19 7.52
CA ARG A 42 -5.74 0.14 6.57
C ARG A 42 -4.74 -0.03 5.43
N VAL A 43 -4.20 1.07 4.93
CA VAL A 43 -3.17 1.06 3.88
C VAL A 43 -1.86 0.52 4.47
N HIS A 44 -1.52 0.90 5.70
CA HIS A 44 -0.39 0.33 6.42
C HIS A 44 -0.50 -1.20 6.57
N ASP A 45 -1.64 -1.71 7.04
CA ASP A 45 -1.89 -3.15 7.21
C ASP A 45 -1.76 -3.91 5.88
N TRP A 46 -2.22 -3.31 4.78
CA TRP A 46 -2.13 -3.90 3.45
C TRP A 46 -0.67 -4.06 3.00
N PHE A 47 0.15 -3.01 3.09
CA PHE A 47 1.58 -3.10 2.73
C PHE A 47 2.36 -4.01 3.67
N SER A 48 2.03 -4.02 4.97
CA SER A 48 2.61 -4.96 5.95
C SER A 48 2.30 -6.42 5.61
N SER A 49 1.09 -6.69 5.11
CA SER A 49 0.69 -8.02 4.64
C SER A 49 1.46 -8.43 3.39
N ARG A 50 1.63 -7.52 2.42
CA ARG A 50 2.44 -7.76 1.21
C ARG A 50 3.90 -8.02 1.53
N ARG A 51 4.49 -7.25 2.45
CA ARG A 51 5.84 -7.48 2.96
C ARG A 51 6.00 -8.88 3.56
N ARG A 52 5.01 -9.32 4.36
CA ARG A 52 5.02 -10.65 4.99
C ARG A 52 4.97 -11.76 3.93
N VAL A 53 4.12 -11.61 2.91
CA VAL A 53 4.03 -12.56 1.79
C VAL A 53 5.33 -12.61 1.00
N ALA A 54 5.92 -11.46 0.66
CA ALA A 54 7.20 -11.39 -0.04
C ALA A 54 8.33 -12.05 0.75
N LYS A 55 8.41 -11.81 2.07
CA LYS A 55 9.37 -12.48 2.96
C LYS A 55 9.17 -14.00 2.94
N ARG A 56 7.92 -14.48 3.02
CA ARG A 56 7.60 -15.92 2.95
C ARG A 56 8.02 -16.54 1.62
N LEU A 57 7.84 -15.81 0.52
CA LEU A 57 8.24 -16.22 -0.83
C LEU A 57 9.72 -15.98 -1.14
N ARG A 58 10.51 -15.47 -0.18
CA ARG A 58 11.93 -15.09 -0.36
C ARG A 58 12.15 -14.08 -1.51
N LEU A 59 11.15 -13.27 -1.81
CA LEU A 59 11.28 -12.15 -2.76
C LEU A 59 12.11 -11.04 -2.12
N LYS A 60 13.08 -10.51 -2.86
CA LYS A 60 13.85 -9.35 -2.43
C LYS A 60 12.98 -8.10 -2.55
N ILE A 61 12.66 -7.49 -1.41
CA ILE A 61 12.11 -6.14 -1.37
C ILE A 61 13.29 -5.17 -1.23
N PRO A 62 13.48 -4.20 -2.13
CA PRO A 62 14.49 -3.17 -1.96
C PRO A 62 14.30 -2.42 -0.64
N ALA A 63 15.39 -2.06 0.03
CA ALA A 63 15.33 -1.34 1.32
C ALA A 63 14.84 0.10 1.18
N ASP A 64 14.79 0.60 -0.06
CA ASP A 64 14.37 1.94 -0.38
C ASP A 64 12.84 2.09 -0.31
N THR A 65 12.38 3.31 -0.03
CA THR A 65 10.97 3.67 0.03
C THR A 65 10.61 4.58 -1.13
N TYR A 66 9.34 4.60 -1.52
CA TYR A 66 8.85 5.49 -2.57
C TYR A 66 7.56 6.19 -2.15
N GLU A 67 7.13 7.13 -3.00
CA GLU A 67 5.89 7.88 -2.83
C GLU A 67 4.79 7.31 -3.73
N LEU A 68 3.64 6.98 -3.15
CA LEU A 68 2.45 6.53 -3.86
C LEU A 68 1.86 7.69 -4.69
N PRO A 69 1.36 7.41 -5.90
CA PRO A 69 0.68 8.41 -6.71
C PRO A 69 -0.64 8.81 -6.03
N VAL A 70 -0.72 10.07 -5.60
CA VAL A 70 -1.92 10.61 -4.93
C VAL A 70 -2.95 11.09 -5.96
N ASP A 71 -2.48 11.52 -7.14
CA ASP A 71 -3.28 12.18 -8.19
C ASP A 71 -3.95 11.23 -9.21
N ALA A 72 -3.73 9.91 -9.09
CA ALA A 72 -4.36 8.95 -10.00
C ALA A 72 -5.84 8.75 -9.59
N PRO A 73 -6.81 8.99 -10.49
CA PRO A 73 -8.25 8.88 -10.24
C PRO A 73 -8.74 7.44 -10.04
#